data_AF-X1MWL1-F1
#
_entry.id   AF-X1MWL1-F1
#
_cell.length_a   1.000
_cell.length_b   1.000
_cell.length_c   1.000
_cell.angle_alpha   90.00
_cell.angle_beta   90.00
_cell.angle_gamma   90.00
#
_symmetry.space_group_name_H-M   'P 1'
#
loop_
_entity.id
_entity.type
_entity.pdbx_description
1 polymer ?
#
loop_
_entity_poly.entity_id
_entity_poly.type
_entity_poly.pdbx_seq_one_letter_code
_entity_poly.pdbx_strand_id
1 'polypeptide(L)' 'MDEKIGKRINILRLEDALTTRPEWIATACPFCVTMFDDAIKNTERENELKIWDIAELVAFSLFGDQDSGQ' A
#
# COMPACT_ATOMS: atom_id res chain seq x y z
N MET A 1 -12.36 12.80 12.49
CA MET A 1 -12.14 14.26 12.47
C MET A 1 -11.56 14.55 11.09
N ASP A 2 -12.43 14.81 10.11
CA ASP A 2 -12.03 15.13 8.72
C ASP A 2 -12.00 16.65 8.58
N GLU A 3 -10.80 17.24 8.60
CA GLU A 3 -10.62 18.63 8.22
C GLU A 3 -10.70 18.76 6.68
N LYS A 4 -11.66 19.56 6.20
CA LYS A 4 -11.93 19.81 4.77
C LYS A 4 -10.97 20.82 4.13
N ILE A 5 -9.70 20.84 4.50
CA ILE A 5 -8.71 21.74 3.91
C ILE A 5 -7.52 20.91 3.42
N GLY A 6 -7.55 20.54 2.14
CA GLY A 6 -6.47 19.79 1.47
C GLY A 6 -6.87 18.41 0.93
N LYS A 7 -5.96 17.77 0.20
CA LYS A 7 -6.12 16.35 -0.19
C LYS A 7 -6.08 15.48 1.07
N ARG A 8 -6.84 14.39 1.08
CA ARG A 8 -6.74 13.39 2.15
C ARG A 8 -5.31 12.87 2.22
N ILE A 9 -4.80 12.69 3.45
CA ILE A 9 -3.40 12.33 3.68
C ILE A 9 -3.02 11.00 3.03
N ASN A 10 -3.95 10.06 2.93
CA ASN A 10 -3.73 8.76 2.32
C ASN A 10 -3.48 8.88 0.81
N ILE A 11 -4.24 9.73 0.13
CA ILE A 11 -4.04 10.05 -1.29
C ILE A 11 -2.72 10.80 -1.50
N LEU A 12 -2.41 11.78 -0.65
CA LEU A 12 -1.16 12.53 -0.76
C LEU A 12 0.07 11.60 -0.65
N ARG A 13 0.08 10.70 0.33
CA ARG A 13 1.17 9.73 0.52
C ARG A 13 1.29 8.75 -0.64
N LEU A 14 0.16 8.33 -1.23
CA LEU A 14 0.16 7.47 -2.41
C LEU A 14 0.75 8.19 -3.63
N GLU A 15 0.36 9.45 -3.85
CA GLU A 15 0.91 10.28 -4.93
C GLU A 15 2.42 10.49 -4.79
N ASP A 16 2.89 10.77 -3.58
CA ASP A 16 4.32 10.89 -3.29
C ASP A 16 5.05 9.58 -3.60
N ALA A 17 4.52 8.42 -3.20
CA ALA A 17 5.11 7.12 -3.49
C ALA A 17 5.17 6.85 -5.01
N LEU A 18 4.11 7.19 -5.74
CA LEU A 18 4.00 7.01 -7.19
C LEU A 18 5.05 7.78 -7.99
N THR A 19 5.60 8.87 -7.45
CA THR A 19 6.70 9.62 -8.11
C THR A 19 7.93 8.75 -8.36
N THR A 20 8.12 7.68 -7.57
CA THR A 20 9.23 6.74 -7.73
C THR A 20 8.98 5.64 -8.76
N ARG A 21 7.75 5.57 -9.32
CA ARG A 21 7.26 4.49 -10.18
C ARG A 21 7.43 3.10 -9.54
N PRO A 22 6.87 2.87 -8.34
CA PRO A 22 7.00 1.59 -7.67
C PRO A 22 6.07 0.55 -8.30
N GLU A 23 6.50 -0.71 -8.30
CA GLU A 23 5.61 -1.85 -8.52
C GLU A 23 4.94 -2.27 -7.19
N TRP A 24 5.70 -2.23 -6.10
CA TRP A 24 5.24 -2.58 -4.75
C TRP A 24 5.51 -1.45 -3.76
N ILE A 25 4.57 -1.25 -2.83
CA ILE A 25 4.73 -0.41 -1.65
C ILE A 25 4.79 -1.33 -0.44
N ALA A 26 5.79 -1.15 0.42
CA ALA A 26 5.91 -1.90 1.67
C ALA A 26 5.94 -0.96 2.87
N THR A 27 5.35 -1.39 3.98
CA THR A 27 5.35 -0.62 5.23
C THR A 27 5.57 -1.52 6.44
N ALA A 28 6.12 -0.95 7.51
CA ALA A 28 6.31 -1.63 8.79
C ALA A 28 5.22 -1.26 9.83
N CYS A 29 4.11 -0.69 9.37
CA CYS A 29 3.03 -0.22 10.21
C CYS A 29 1.70 -0.80 9.74
N PRO A 30 0.96 -1.54 10.59
CA PRO A 30 -0.29 -2.19 10.19
C PRO A 30 -1.36 -1.19 9.77
N PHE A 31 -1.41 -0.01 10.40
CA PHE A 31 -2.33 1.06 9.98
C PHE A 31 -1.97 1.64 8.62
N CYS A 32 -0.69 1.65 8.26
CA CYS A 32 -0.27 2.16 6.96
C CYS A 32 -0.68 1.23 5.83
N VAL A 33 -0.73 -0.09 6.06
CA VAL A 33 -1.25 -1.04 5.06
C VAL A 33 -2.68 -0.67 4.69
N THR A 34 -3.57 -0.57 5.67
CA THR A 34 -4.97 -0.16 5.45
C THR A 34 -5.07 1.23 4.82
N MET A 35 -4.24 2.18 5.26
CA MET A 35 -4.23 3.54 4.73
C MET A 35 -3.87 3.59 3.23
N PHE A 36 -2.85 2.84 2.81
CA PHE A 36 -2.46 2.73 1.41
C PHE A 36 -3.46 1.91 0.60
N ASP A 37 -3.97 0.80 1.14
CA ASP A 37 -5.01 -0.01 0.49
C ASP A 37 -6.26 0.82 0.19
N ASP A 38 -6.74 1.60 1.16
CA ASP A 38 -7.83 2.55 0.97
C ASP A 38 -7.49 3.58 -0.11
N ALA A 39 -6.26 4.12 -0.13
CA ALA A 39 -5.85 5.10 -1.12
C ALA A 39 -5.80 4.50 -2.54
N ILE A 40 -5.26 3.29 -2.68
CA ILE A 40 -5.15 2.57 -3.95
C ILE A 40 -6.55 2.32 -4.52
N LYS A 41 -7.47 1.81 -3.69
CA LYS A 41 -8.87 1.59 -4.06
C LYS A 41 -9.60 2.87 -4.46
N ASN A 42 -9.41 3.95 -3.71
CA ASN A 42 -10.01 5.25 -4.03
C ASN A 42 -9.45 5.89 -5.31
N THR A 43 -8.31 5.40 -5.82
CA THR A 43 -7.69 5.88 -7.07
C THR A 43 -7.79 4.88 -8.22
N GLU A 44 -8.49 3.76 -8.02
CA GLU A 44 -8.69 2.69 -9.02
C GLU A 44 -7.38 2.08 -9.55
N ARG A 45 -6.38 1.92 -8.66
CA ARG A 45 -5.03 1.42 -8.98
C ARG A 45 -4.73 0.01 -8.46
N GLU A 46 -5.75 -0.74 -8.07
CA GLU A 46 -5.60 -2.09 -7.48
C GLU A 46 -4.88 -3.07 -8.41
N ASN A 47 -4.96 -2.85 -9.72
CA ASN A 47 -4.29 -3.68 -10.74
C ASN A 47 -2.84 -3.24 -11.02
N GLU A 48 -2.42 -2.06 -10.54
CA GLU A 48 -1.11 -1.46 -10.82
C GLU A 48 -0.16 -1.57 -9.63
N LEU A 49 -0.68 -1.52 -8.42
CA LEU A 49 0.10 -1.44 -7.18
C LEU A 49 -0.30 -2.54 -6.20
N LYS A 50 0.71 -3.13 -5.56
CA LYS A 50 0.51 -4.00 -4.38
C LYS A 50 1.07 -3.34 -3.13
N ILE A 51 0.32 -3.40 -2.03
CA ILE A 51 0.73 -2.97 -0.70
C ILE A 51 1.04 -4.21 0.15
N TRP A 52 2.17 -4.20 0.85
CA TRP A 52 2.65 -5.32 1.69
C TRP A 52 3.07 -4.81 3.07
N ASP A 53 2.91 -5.65 4.09
CA ASP A 53 3.73 -5.50 5.29
C ASP A 53 5.17 -5.94 5.01
N ILE A 54 6.15 -5.28 5.64
CA ILE A 54 7.57 -5.62 5.43
C ILE A 54 7.89 -7.06 5.82
N ALA A 55 7.23 -7.62 6.84
CA ALA A 55 7.42 -9.00 7.25
C ALA A 55 6.88 -9.98 6.20
N GLU A 56 5.76 -9.66 5.55
CA GLU A 56 5.20 -10.44 4.45
C GLU A 56 6.13 -10.42 3.24
N LEU A 57 6.70 -9.25 2.90
CA LEU A 57 7.66 -9.14 1.80
C LEU A 57 8.94 -9.95 2.05
N VAL A 58 9.44 -9.95 3.30
CA VAL A 58 10.58 -10.78 3.70
C VAL A 58 10.21 -12.26 3.63
N ALA A 59 9.05 -12.66 4.13
CA ALA A 59 8.58 -14.04 4.06
C ALA A 59 8.43 -14.51 2.60
N PHE A 60 7.85 -13.70 1.72
CA PHE A 60 7.77 -13.95 0.29
C PHE A 60 9.15 -14.14 -0.34
N SER A 61 10.13 -13.31 0.04
CA SER A 61 11.50 -13.40 -0.47
C SER A 61 12.23 -14.66 0.00
N LEU A 62 11.90 -15.20 1.17
CA LEU A 62 12.52 -16.40 1.73
C LEU A 62 11.83 -17.69 1.30
N PHE A 63 10.51 -17.68 1.17
CA PHE A 63 9.69 -18.89 1.06
C PHE A 63 8.86 -18.98 -0.24
N GLY A 64 8.88 -17.94 -1.08
CA GLY A 64 8.02 -17.83 -2.27
C GLY A 64 6.55 -17.59 -1.90
N ASP A 65 5.68 -17.63 -2.91
CA ASP A 65 4.23 -17.41 -2.74
C ASP A 65 3.61 -18.60 -1.99
N GLN A 66 3.33 -18.41 -0.69
CA GLN A 66 2.67 -19.38 0.19
C GLN A 66 1.19 -19.00 0.36
N ASP A 67 0.52 -18.51 -0.70
CA ASP A 67 -0.87 -18.03 -0.60
C ASP A 67 -1.84 -18.75 -1.55
N SER A 68 -1.55 -20.02 -1.86
CA SER A 68 -2.60 -20.97 -2.26
C SER A 68 -3.28 -21.54 -1.00
N GLY A 69 -3.95 -20.69 -0.21
CA GLY A 69 -4.79 -21.17 0.89
C GLY A 69 -5.07 -20.18 2.01
N GLN A 70 -5.93 -19.19 1.78
CA GLN A 70 -6.88 -18.72 2.78
C GLN A 70 -8.17 -18.19 2.15
#